data_AF-A0A3D4VQP3-F1
#
_entry.id   AF-A0A3D4VQP3-F1
#
_cell.length_a   1.000
_cell.length_b   1.000
_cell.length_c   1.000
_cell.angle_alpha   90.00
_cell.angle_beta   90.00
_cell.angle_gamma   90.00
#
_symmetry.space_group_name_H-M   'P 1'
#
loop_
_entity.id
_entity.type
_entity.pdbx_description
1 polymer ?
#
loop_
_entity_poly.entity_id
_entity_poly.type
_entity_poly.pdbx_seq_one_letter_code
_entity_poly.pdbx_strand_id
1 'polypeptide(L)'
;MSPTGHLAIGFAAKKYTHDISLPILLIAAYTIDLLYFVFIALKMESYAFNPWSHSLGMAIIWSGLGALIFYLFKHNKKQALIIGLLVFSHWILDFIVWDNLPIFFDSTQRIGLGLYPRIGFSMSQIQLNLGSILATSLELLMLVVGLVLYFRNRRKV
;
A
#
# COMPACT_ATOMS: atom_id res chain seq x y z
N MET A 1 0.33 -1.66 -6.85
CA MET A 1 1.44 -0.70 -7.02
C MET A 1 2.75 -1.40 -6.72
N SER A 2 3.88 -0.98 -7.31
CA SER A 2 5.16 -1.54 -6.89
C SER A 2 5.46 -1.16 -5.43
N PRO A 3 6.35 -1.89 -4.74
CA PRO A 3 6.71 -1.59 -3.35
C PRO A 3 7.16 -0.13 -3.14
N THR A 4 7.72 0.53 -4.16
CA THR A 4 8.25 1.89 -4.04
C THR A 4 7.19 2.95 -3.73
N GLY A 5 5.98 2.76 -4.25
CA GLY A 5 4.87 3.65 -4.04
C GLY A 5 4.34 3.64 -2.60
N HIS A 6 4.32 2.46 -1.97
CA HIS A 6 3.92 2.29 -0.57
C HIS A 6 4.96 2.87 0.39
N LEU A 7 6.25 2.73 0.08
CA LEU A 7 7.35 3.41 0.81
C LEU A 7 7.16 4.92 0.84
N ALA A 8 6.83 5.51 -0.32
CA ALA A 8 6.67 6.94 -0.46
C ALA A 8 5.63 7.51 0.52
N ILE A 9 4.47 6.87 0.64
CA ILE A 9 3.41 7.29 1.57
C ILE A 9 3.89 7.14 3.02
N GLY A 10 4.58 6.05 3.37
CA GLY A 10 5.14 5.86 4.71
C GLY A 10 6.14 6.96 5.10
N PHE A 11 7.03 7.36 4.20
CA PHE A 11 7.94 8.50 4.41
C PHE A 11 7.18 9.82 4.54
N ALA A 12 6.17 10.07 3.69
CA ALA A 12 5.37 11.28 3.74
C ALA A 12 4.57 11.40 5.06
N ALA A 13 4.04 10.28 5.58
CA ALA A 13 3.27 10.23 6.81
C ALA A 13 4.09 10.68 8.03
N LYS A 14 5.42 10.50 8.01
CA LYS A 14 6.31 10.90 9.12
C LYS A 14 6.28 12.40 9.39
N LYS A 15 5.96 13.22 8.39
CA LYS A 15 5.76 14.67 8.55
C LYS A 15 4.63 15.02 9.52
N TYR A 16 3.62 14.16 9.63
CA TYR A 16 2.41 14.39 10.42
C TYR A 16 2.41 13.60 11.75
N THR A 17 3.44 12.78 11.98
CA THR A 17 3.54 11.81 13.07
C THR A 17 4.94 11.76 13.67
N HIS A 18 5.39 12.87 14.24
CA HIS A 18 6.73 12.98 14.84
C HIS A 18 7.00 11.93 15.92
N ASP A 19 5.98 11.54 16.68
CA ASP A 19 6.09 10.56 17.78
C ASP A 19 6.05 9.09 17.32
N ILE A 20 5.59 8.81 16.09
CA ILE A 20 5.52 7.44 15.56
C ILE A 20 6.83 7.14 14.85
N SER A 21 7.53 6.08 15.25
CA SER A 21 8.78 5.70 14.58
C SER A 21 8.55 5.40 13.09
N LEU A 22 9.52 5.73 12.25
CA LEU A 22 9.44 5.47 10.81
C LEU A 22 9.17 3.98 10.49
N PRO A 23 9.82 2.99 11.14
CA PRO A 23 9.54 1.59 10.88
C PRO A 23 8.07 1.21 11.05
N ILE A 24 7.38 1.77 12.05
CA ILE A 24 5.93 1.49 12.25
C ILE A 24 5.12 2.02 11.07
N LEU A 25 5.44 3.22 10.57
CA LEU A 25 4.75 3.80 9.42
C LEU A 25 4.98 2.96 8.16
N LEU A 26 6.20 2.46 7.94
CA LEU A 26 6.49 1.58 6.82
C LEU A 26 5.75 0.25 6.93
N ILE A 27 5.74 -0.37 8.11
CA ILE A 27 4.99 -1.60 8.37
C ILE A 27 3.49 -1.39 8.09
N ALA A 28 2.92 -0.27 8.53
CA ALA A 28 1.53 0.06 8.26
C ALA A 28 1.25 0.19 6.74
N ALA A 29 2.11 0.89 6.00
CA ALA A 29 1.98 1.04 4.54
C ALA A 29 2.10 -0.30 3.79
N TYR A 30 2.83 -1.27 4.34
CA TYR A 30 3.06 -2.60 3.76
C TYR A 30 2.19 -3.71 4.36
N THR A 31 1.28 -3.40 5.29
CA THR A 31 0.55 -4.44 6.02
C THR A 31 -0.22 -5.38 5.09
N ILE A 32 -0.81 -4.86 4.02
CA ILE A 32 -1.55 -5.66 3.04
C ILE A 32 -0.63 -6.64 2.28
N ASP A 33 0.56 -6.21 1.85
CA ASP A 33 1.57 -7.08 1.22
C ASP A 33 2.07 -8.16 2.18
N LEU A 34 2.32 -7.80 3.44
CA LEU A 34 2.77 -8.75 4.47
C LEU A 34 1.70 -9.82 4.70
N LEU A 35 0.43 -9.43 4.76
CA LEU A 35 -0.69 -10.36 4.87
C LEU A 35 -0.82 -11.24 3.62
N TYR A 36 -0.59 -10.69 2.43
CA TYR A 36 -0.58 -11.46 1.19
C TYR A 36 0.43 -12.61 1.22
N PHE A 37 1.67 -12.35 1.65
CA PHE A 37 2.67 -13.41 1.79
C PHE A 37 2.24 -14.50 2.79
N VAL A 38 1.59 -14.12 3.88
CA VAL A 38 1.05 -15.07 4.88
C VAL A 38 -0.08 -15.90 4.26
N PHE A 39 -1.06 -15.29 3.61
CA PHE A 39 -2.22 -16.01 3.05
C PHE A 39 -1.86 -16.90 1.86
N ILE A 40 -0.89 -16.49 1.02
CA ILE A 40 -0.31 -17.35 -0.01
C ILE A 40 0.36 -18.57 0.62
N ALA A 41 1.17 -18.38 1.67
CA ALA A 41 1.84 -19.49 2.36
C ALA A 41 0.83 -20.47 3.00
N LEU A 42 -0.29 -19.94 3.50
CA LEU A 42 -1.40 -20.72 4.05
C LEU A 42 -2.33 -21.31 2.97
N LYS A 43 -2.07 -21.06 1.67
CA LYS A 43 -2.91 -21.46 0.53
C LYS A 43 -4.36 -20.97 0.63
N MET A 44 -4.59 -19.86 1.32
CA MET A 44 -5.90 -19.21 1.44
C MET A 44 -6.23 -18.35 0.21
N GLU A 45 -5.21 -17.95 -0.54
CA GLU A 45 -5.34 -17.19 -1.77
C GLU A 45 -4.25 -17.52 -2.80
N SER A 46 -4.27 -16.87 -3.97
CA SER A 46 -3.35 -17.15 -5.08
C SER A 46 -2.89 -15.85 -5.77
N TYR A 47 -1.85 -15.95 -6.60
CA TYR A 47 -1.38 -14.82 -7.43
C TYR A 47 -2.47 -14.24 -8.36
N ALA A 48 -3.45 -15.06 -8.77
CA ALA A 48 -4.51 -14.64 -9.69
C ALA A 48 -5.75 -14.07 -8.97
N PHE A 49 -5.88 -14.36 -7.67
CA PHE A 49 -7.02 -13.98 -6.86
C PHE A 49 -6.65 -13.98 -5.37
N ASN A 50 -6.62 -12.78 -4.79
CA ASN A 50 -6.13 -12.44 -3.45
C ASN A 50 -7.19 -11.71 -2.60
N PRO A 51 -8.34 -12.37 -2.32
CA PRO A 51 -9.47 -11.74 -1.64
C PRO A 51 -9.24 -11.47 -0.15
N TRP A 52 -8.31 -12.16 0.51
CA TRP A 52 -8.08 -12.02 1.95
C TRP A 52 -7.17 -10.83 2.26
N SER A 53 -6.17 -10.58 1.41
CA SER A 53 -5.26 -9.45 1.55
C SER A 53 -5.77 -8.19 0.82
N HIS A 54 -6.15 -8.31 -0.45
CA HIS A 54 -6.32 -7.16 -1.35
C HIS A 54 -7.77 -6.84 -1.73
N SER A 55 -8.77 -7.51 -1.14
CA SER A 55 -10.14 -7.08 -1.36
C SER A 55 -10.45 -5.75 -0.69
N LEU A 56 -11.33 -4.93 -1.27
CA LEU A 56 -11.75 -3.67 -0.64
C LEU A 56 -12.33 -3.90 0.76
N GLY A 57 -13.19 -4.92 0.91
CA GLY A 57 -13.77 -5.29 2.20
C GLY A 57 -12.71 -5.63 3.24
N MET A 58 -11.72 -6.45 2.87
CA MET A 58 -10.64 -6.80 3.78
C MET A 58 -9.68 -5.64 4.04
N ALA A 59 -9.39 -4.79 3.05
CA ALA A 59 -8.58 -3.60 3.25
C ALA A 59 -9.18 -2.67 4.32
N ILE A 60 -10.51 -2.50 4.33
CA ILE A 60 -11.21 -1.74 5.38
C ILE A 60 -11.05 -2.42 6.74
N ILE A 61 -11.22 -3.74 6.81
CA ILE A 61 -11.07 -4.53 8.04
C ILE A 61 -9.65 -4.40 8.60
N TRP A 62 -8.62 -4.62 7.77
CA TRP A 62 -7.21 -4.52 8.17
C TRP A 62 -6.84 -3.11 8.59
N SER A 63 -7.41 -2.09 7.96
CA SER A 63 -7.23 -0.68 8.35
C SER A 63 -7.82 -0.39 9.72
N GLY A 64 -9.04 -0.90 9.98
CA GLY A 64 -9.69 -0.81 11.29
C GLY A 64 -8.92 -1.56 12.37
N LEU A 65 -8.45 -2.77 12.09
CA LEU A 65 -7.65 -3.56 13.01
C LEU A 65 -6.30 -2.92 13.31
N GLY A 66 -5.59 -2.42 12.29
CA GLY A 66 -4.32 -1.71 12.47
C GLY A 66 -4.49 -0.46 13.34
N ALA A 67 -5.54 0.33 13.10
CA ALA A 67 -5.88 1.47 13.93
C ALA A 67 -6.22 1.06 15.38
N LEU A 68 -7.05 0.02 15.56
CA LEU A 68 -7.45 -0.47 16.87
C LEU A 68 -6.25 -0.98 17.66
N ILE A 69 -5.42 -1.84 17.07
CA ILE A 69 -4.21 -2.37 17.70
C ILE A 69 -3.31 -1.21 18.16
N PHE A 70 -3.05 -0.24 17.27
CA PHE A 70 -2.23 0.91 17.63
C PHE A 70 -2.84 1.74 18.76
N TYR A 71 -4.16 1.95 18.74
CA TYR A 71 -4.87 2.66 19.82
C TYR A 71 -4.76 1.93 21.16
N LEU A 72 -4.84 0.60 21.19
CA LEU A 72 -4.74 -0.17 22.44
C LEU A 72 -3.37 -0.04 23.11
N PHE A 73 -2.29 0.19 22.34
CA PHE A 73 -0.94 0.37 22.91
C PHE A 73 -0.58 1.83 23.21
N LYS A 74 -1.06 2.78 22.42
CA LYS A 74 -0.67 4.20 22.53
C LYS A 74 -1.75 5.10 23.09
N HIS A 75 -2.99 4.62 23.18
CA HIS A 75 -4.18 5.36 23.62
C HIS A 75 -4.39 6.72 22.92
N ASN A 76 -3.82 6.89 21.73
CA ASN A 76 -3.89 8.13 20.96
C ASN A 76 -4.74 7.93 19.70
N LYS A 77 -5.98 8.45 19.72
CA LYS A 77 -6.96 8.29 18.62
C LYS A 77 -6.46 8.87 17.29
N LYS A 78 -5.76 10.02 17.33
CA LYS A 78 -5.24 10.68 16.13
C LYS A 78 -4.17 9.82 15.46
N GLN A 79 -3.22 9.32 16.24
CA GLN A 79 -2.15 8.47 15.71
C GLN A 79 -2.70 7.13 15.19
N ALA A 80 -3.65 6.52 15.92
CA ALA A 80 -4.34 5.32 15.49
C ALA A 80 -5.07 5.50 14.15
N LEU A 81 -5.78 6.63 13.97
CA LEU A 81 -6.43 6.96 12.70
C LEU A 81 -5.42 7.08 11.57
N ILE A 82 -4.27 7.71 11.81
CA ILE A 82 -3.21 7.83 10.79
C ILE A 82 -2.67 6.45 10.40
N ILE A 83 -2.49 5.53 11.34
CA ILE A 83 -2.09 4.14 11.03
C ILE A 83 -3.15 3.44 10.17
N GLY A 84 -4.43 3.54 10.53
CA GLY A 84 -5.50 2.95 9.73
C GLY A 84 -5.57 3.52 8.31
N LEU A 85 -5.45 4.85 8.16
CA LEU A 85 -5.40 5.51 6.85
C LEU A 85 -4.17 5.08 6.05
N LEU A 86 -3.05 4.83 6.72
CA LEU A 86 -1.82 4.39 6.07
C LEU A 86 -1.95 2.95 5.53
N VAL A 87 -2.58 2.05 6.29
CA VAL A 87 -2.94 0.71 5.80
C VAL A 87 -3.92 0.83 4.62
N PHE A 88 -4.97 1.65 4.72
CA PHE A 88 -5.95 1.79 3.65
C PHE A 88 -5.38 2.42 2.37
N SER A 89 -4.38 3.30 2.53
CA SER A 89 -3.72 3.93 1.38
C SER A 89 -3.15 2.89 0.42
N HIS A 90 -2.71 1.75 0.94
CA HIS A 90 -2.22 0.65 0.13
C HIS A 90 -3.24 0.21 -0.93
N TRP A 91 -4.50 -0.03 -0.53
CA TRP A 91 -5.55 -0.44 -1.46
C TRP A 91 -5.86 0.64 -2.51
N ILE A 92 -5.88 1.92 -2.11
CA ILE A 92 -6.12 3.03 -3.04
C ILE A 92 -5.03 3.09 -4.12
N LEU A 93 -3.78 2.96 -3.71
CA LEU A 93 -2.64 2.99 -4.63
C LEU A 93 -2.68 1.79 -5.57
N ASP A 94 -3.04 0.63 -5.05
CA ASP A 94 -3.23 -0.56 -5.86
C ASP A 94 -4.41 -0.42 -6.82
N PHE A 95 -5.50 0.24 -6.43
CA PHE A 95 -6.65 0.50 -7.28
C PHE A 95 -6.31 1.39 -8.47
N ILE A 96 -5.40 2.35 -8.29
CA ILE A 96 -4.91 3.20 -9.38
C ILE A 96 -4.07 2.37 -10.36
N VAL A 97 -3.22 1.50 -9.83
CA VAL A 97 -2.21 0.80 -10.64
C VAL A 97 -2.78 -0.44 -11.34
N TRP A 98 -3.54 -1.26 -10.62
CA TRP A 98 -4.03 -2.55 -11.10
C TRP A 98 -5.46 -2.45 -11.65
N ASP A 99 -5.88 -3.42 -12.46
CA ASP A 99 -7.23 -3.51 -13.04
C ASP A 99 -8.08 -4.65 -12.44
N ASN A 100 -7.50 -5.44 -11.53
CA ASN A 100 -8.01 -6.74 -11.12
C ASN A 100 -8.18 -6.90 -9.60
N LEU A 101 -8.41 -5.82 -8.85
CA LEU A 101 -8.59 -5.92 -7.41
C LEU A 101 -9.97 -6.46 -7.04
N PRO A 102 -10.05 -7.49 -6.17
CA PRO A 102 -11.32 -7.98 -5.68
C PRO A 102 -12.06 -6.89 -4.86
N ILE A 103 -13.38 -6.85 -4.95
CA ILE A 103 -14.18 -6.05 -4.00
C ILE A 103 -14.41 -6.84 -2.71
N PHE A 104 -14.71 -8.14 -2.86
CA PHE A 104 -15.01 -9.09 -1.79
C PHE A 104 -14.40 -10.48 -2.09
N PHE A 105 -14.89 -11.52 -1.43
CA PHE A 105 -14.51 -12.93 -1.63
C PHE A 105 -15.02 -13.54 -2.93
N ASP A 106 -15.94 -12.88 -3.62
CA ASP A 106 -16.38 -13.33 -4.93
C ASP A 106 -15.36 -12.95 -6.02
N SER A 107 -15.14 -13.88 -6.93
CA SER A 107 -14.22 -13.76 -8.05
C SER A 107 -14.75 -12.93 -9.22
N THR A 108 -16.07 -12.67 -9.25
CA THR A 108 -16.77 -12.03 -10.37
C THR A 108 -16.58 -10.52 -10.43
N GLN A 109 -16.38 -9.86 -9.29
CA GLN A 109 -16.27 -8.41 -9.21
C GLN A 109 -14.84 -7.97 -8.93
N ARG A 110 -14.17 -7.49 -9.98
CA ARG A 110 -12.83 -6.92 -9.92
C ARG A 110 -12.83 -5.51 -10.48
N ILE A 111 -12.14 -4.61 -9.80
CA ILE A 111 -12.09 -3.19 -10.16
C ILE A 111 -10.66 -2.68 -10.11
N GLY A 112 -10.42 -1.59 -10.82
CA GLY A 112 -9.14 -0.92 -10.85
C GLY A 112 -8.99 -0.07 -12.11
N LEU A 113 -8.17 0.97 -12.05
CA LEU A 113 -7.95 1.89 -13.17
C LEU A 113 -6.95 1.33 -14.18
N GLY A 114 -6.13 0.34 -13.80
CA GLY A 114 -5.25 -0.36 -14.73
C GLY A 114 -4.15 0.50 -15.34
N LEU A 115 -3.58 1.43 -14.57
CA LEU A 115 -2.48 2.27 -15.04
C LEU A 115 -1.24 1.44 -15.46
N TYR A 116 -1.02 0.30 -14.81
CA TYR A 116 -0.03 -0.69 -15.24
C TYR A 116 -0.67 -1.65 -16.26
N PRO A 117 -0.06 -1.84 -17.44
CA PRO A 117 -0.43 -2.95 -18.31
C PRO A 117 -0.17 -4.27 -17.56
N ARG A 118 -0.93 -5.34 -17.88
CA ARG A 118 -0.68 -6.71 -17.39
C ARG A 118 0.70 -7.21 -17.85
N ILE A 119 1.76 -6.75 -17.20
CA ILE A 119 3.11 -7.20 -17.43
C ILE A 119 3.31 -8.34 -16.44
N GLY A 120 3.10 -9.57 -16.92
CA GLY A 120 3.70 -10.73 -16.27
C GLY A 120 5.21 -10.50 -16.22
N PHE A 121 5.84 -10.77 -15.07
CA PHE A 121 7.27 -10.62 -14.87
C PHE A 121 8.04 -11.63 -15.74
N SER A 122 8.12 -11.39 -17.04
CA SER A 122 8.93 -12.12 -17.99
C SER A 122 10.11 -11.24 -18.37
N MET A 123 11.31 -11.67 -17.98
CA MET A 123 12.58 -11.00 -18.31
C MET A 123 12.81 -10.81 -19.83
N SER A 124 11.99 -11.45 -20.68
CA SER A 124 12.04 -11.34 -22.15
C SER A 124 11.16 -10.24 -22.74
N GLN A 125 10.36 -9.53 -21.95
CA GLN A 125 9.43 -8.51 -22.42
C GLN A 125 9.60 -7.22 -21.62
N ILE A 126 10.77 -6.58 -21.71
CA ILE A 126 10.89 -5.15 -21.39
C ILE A 126 10.20 -4.39 -22.53
N GLN A 127 8.88 -4.47 -22.58
CA GLN A 127 8.07 -3.60 -23.42
C GLN A 127 7.88 -2.30 -22.65
N LEU A 128 8.72 -1.31 -22.98
CA LEU A 128 8.56 0.09 -22.60
C LEU A 128 7.30 0.63 -23.29
N ASN A 129 6.13 0.24 -22.81
CA ASN A 129 4.88 0.87 -23.21
C ASN A 129 4.65 2.12 -22.37
N LEU A 130 3.88 3.07 -22.91
CA LEU A 130 3.65 4.36 -22.27
C LEU A 130 3.07 4.20 -20.85
N GLY A 131 2.22 3.19 -20.63
CA GLY A 131 1.66 2.87 -19.31
C GLY A 131 2.72 2.50 -18.26
N SER A 132 3.67 1.61 -18.59
CA SER A 132 4.72 1.23 -17.65
C SER A 132 5.68 2.39 -17.35
N ILE A 133 5.98 3.25 -18.34
CA ILE A 133 6.77 4.47 -18.16
C ILE A 133 6.04 5.44 -17.23
N LEU A 134 4.76 5.71 -17.45
CA LEU A 134 3.97 6.64 -16.64
C LEU A 134 3.83 6.15 -15.20
N ALA A 135 3.53 4.87 -15.00
CA ALA A 135 3.42 4.30 -13.66
C ALA A 135 4.76 4.31 -12.92
N THR A 136 5.86 3.92 -13.57
CA THR A 136 7.21 3.97 -12.96
C THR A 136 7.62 5.41 -12.65
N SER A 137 7.30 6.36 -13.53
CA SER A 137 7.57 7.79 -13.32
C SER A 137 6.77 8.34 -12.14
N LEU A 138 5.48 7.96 -12.02
CA LEU A 138 4.63 8.30 -10.88
C LEU A 138 5.21 7.75 -9.58
N GLU A 139 5.62 6.48 -9.56
CA GLU A 139 6.22 5.83 -8.40
C GLU A 139 7.52 6.51 -7.95
N LEU A 140 8.43 6.80 -8.89
CA LEU A 140 9.67 7.52 -8.61
C LEU A 140 9.39 8.93 -8.10
N LEU A 141 8.45 9.65 -8.71
CA LEU A 141 8.04 10.98 -8.26
C LEU A 141 7.49 10.93 -6.84
N MET A 142 6.60 9.98 -6.54
CA MET A 142 6.05 9.77 -5.20
C MET A 142 7.17 9.53 -4.19
N LEU A 143 8.13 8.65 -4.51
CA LEU A 143 9.25 8.35 -3.64
C LEU A 143 10.12 9.59 -3.37
N VAL A 144 10.46 10.36 -4.41
CA VAL A 144 11.21 11.61 -4.26
C VAL A 144 10.44 12.59 -3.37
N VAL A 145 9.15 12.79 -3.60
CA VAL A 145 8.31 13.66 -2.77
C VAL A 145 8.26 13.17 -1.32
N GLY A 146 8.05 11.87 -1.09
CA GLY A 146 8.05 11.27 0.23
C GLY A 146 9.35 11.50 0.99
N LEU A 147 10.49 11.27 0.32
CA LEU A 147 11.82 11.51 0.89
C LEU A 147 12.07 12.99 1.16
N VAL A 148 11.70 13.89 0.24
CA VAL A 148 11.84 15.34 0.44
C VAL A 148 11.03 15.81 1.65
N LEU A 149 9.77 15.34 1.79
CA LEU A 149 8.94 15.65 2.94
C LEU A 149 9.54 15.13 4.25
N TYR A 150 10.07 13.90 4.23
CA TYR A 150 10.76 13.30 5.36
C TYR A 150 12.00 14.10 5.80
N PHE A 151 12.93 14.37 4.88
CA PHE A 151 14.18 15.06 5.19
C PHE A 151 13.98 16.55 5.53
N ARG A 152 13.06 17.25 4.86
CA ARG A 152 12.74 18.65 5.19
C ARG A 152 12.19 18.80 6.61
N ASN A 153 11.43 17.81 7.08
CA ASN A 153 10.88 17.81 8.43
C ASN A 153 11.94 17.43 9.47
N ARG A 154 12.89 16.54 9.14
CA ARG A 154 13.98 16.16 10.06
C ARG A 154 14.96 17.29 10.34
N ARG A 155 15.14 18.24 9.42
CA ARG A 155 16.02 19.42 9.61
C ARG A 155 15.44 20.49 10.56
N LYS A 156 14.18 20.34 11.01
CA LYS A 156 13.49 21.29 11.90
C LYS A 156 13.41 20.82 13.36
N VAL A 157 13.98 19.65 13.65
CA VAL A 157 14.15 19.08 15.00
C VAL A 157 15.63 19.05 15.30
#